data_AF-A0A9W7ZL63-F1
#
_entry.id   AF-A0A9W7ZL63-F1
#
_cell.length_a   1.000
_cell.length_b   1.000
_cell.length_c   1.000
_cell.angle_alpha   90.00
_cell.angle_beta   90.00
_cell.angle_gamma   90.00
#
_symmetry.space_group_name_H-M   'P 1'
#
loop_
_entity.id
_entity.type
_entity.pdbx_description
1 polymer ?
#
loop_
_entity_poly.entity_id
_entity_poly.type
_entity_poly.pdbx_seq_one_letter_code
_entity_poly.pdbx_strand_id
1 'polypeptide(L)'
;MDPFYDDAKQIAELESLRSKLQQLRDSFLPFLQATDPRFPFTAPWPEILNKFNILVARYVSLNRVLSENHLSALRKMVLHPQEPVGTDQEQQVLAVLLRTKLVPEVEKAQEVLIREAETCYAAGVTQDLQERFVGSGPPAEELKLWKSKAEAHDAVCLSAEQSLEKHLDQYRPQLKLRIVDEAEERAAAAEPPPQLSPARAAGLLKEATTDLERLMRFVSSGTAG
;
A
#
# COMPACT_ATOMS: atom_id res chain seq x y z
N MET A 1 -3.47 -28.73 28.07
CA MET A 1 -3.31 -28.02 26.79
C MET A 1 -3.50 -29.08 25.72
N ASP A 2 -4.69 -29.13 25.13
CA ASP A 2 -5.03 -30.17 24.15
C ASP A 2 -4.30 -29.92 22.82
N PRO A 3 -3.52 -30.89 22.31
CA PRO A 3 -2.76 -30.73 21.07
C PRO A 3 -3.65 -30.46 19.85
N PHE A 4 -4.89 -30.94 19.86
CA PHE A 4 -5.86 -30.76 18.77
C PHE A 4 -6.39 -29.32 18.62
N TYR A 5 -6.30 -28.50 19.68
CA TYR A 5 -6.79 -27.12 19.64
C TYR A 5 -5.79 -26.16 18.96
N ASP A 6 -4.51 -26.51 18.98
CA ASP A 6 -3.44 -25.75 18.33
C ASP A 6 -3.45 -25.99 16.80
N ASP A 7 -3.69 -27.24 16.37
CA ASP A 7 -3.78 -27.60 14.96
C ASP A 7 -4.93 -26.89 14.22
N ALA A 8 -6.13 -26.84 14.82
CA ALA A 8 -7.27 -26.17 14.20
C ALA A 8 -7.03 -24.66 13.99
N LYS A 9 -6.35 -24.02 14.93
CA LYS A 9 -5.97 -22.61 14.84
C LYS A 9 -4.91 -22.40 13.74
N GLN A 10 -3.89 -23.26 13.68
CA GLN A 10 -2.85 -23.20 12.65
C GLN A 10 -3.40 -23.43 11.25
N ILE A 11 -4.35 -24.36 11.08
CA ILE A 11 -5.03 -24.59 9.81
C ILE A 11 -5.81 -23.34 9.39
N ALA A 12 -6.58 -22.74 10.29
CA ALA A 12 -7.32 -21.51 9.99
C ALA A 12 -6.39 -20.33 9.61
N GLU A 13 -5.23 -20.22 10.27
CA GLU A 13 -4.21 -19.23 9.93
C GLU A 13 -3.61 -19.46 8.53
N LEU A 14 -3.28 -20.71 8.19
CA LEU A 14 -2.79 -21.09 6.86
C LEU A 14 -3.84 -20.87 5.77
N GLU A 15 -5.11 -21.15 6.05
CA GLU A 15 -6.22 -20.89 5.12
C GLU A 15 -6.41 -19.40 4.87
N SER A 16 -6.34 -18.58 5.93
CA SER A 16 -6.37 -17.12 5.81
C SER A 16 -5.21 -16.62 4.95
N LEU A 17 -3.98 -17.10 5.20
CA LEU A 17 -2.80 -16.76 4.41
C LEU A 17 -2.95 -17.18 2.95
N ARG A 18 -3.43 -18.40 2.70
CA ARG A 18 -3.71 -18.92 1.35
C ARG A 18 -4.70 -18.02 0.60
N SER A 19 -5.80 -17.62 1.25
CA SER A 19 -6.79 -16.72 0.66
C SER A 19 -6.17 -15.36 0.29
N LYS A 20 -5.33 -14.79 1.16
CA LYS A 20 -4.64 -13.52 0.89
C LYS A 20 -3.61 -13.63 -0.23
N LEU A 21 -2.84 -14.72 -0.30
CA LEU A 21 -1.92 -15.00 -1.39
C LEU A 21 -2.65 -15.18 -2.72
N GLN A 22 -3.80 -15.86 -2.72
CA GLN A 22 -4.63 -16.00 -3.91
C GLN A 22 -5.16 -14.64 -4.38
N GLN A 23 -5.69 -13.81 -3.48
CA GLN A 23 -6.12 -12.44 -3.82
C GLN A 23 -5.00 -11.60 -4.40
N LEU A 24 -3.78 -11.73 -3.87
CA LEU A 24 -2.60 -11.04 -4.39
C LEU A 24 -2.29 -11.52 -5.81
N ARG A 25 -2.24 -12.85 -6.03
CA ARG A 25 -2.06 -13.45 -7.36
C ARG A 25 -3.12 -12.97 -8.36
N ASP A 26 -4.39 -12.96 -7.96
CA ASP A 26 -5.49 -12.54 -8.81
C ASP A 26 -5.39 -11.05 -9.19
N SER A 27 -4.73 -10.23 -8.35
CA SER A 27 -4.45 -8.81 -8.65
C SER A 27 -3.26 -8.61 -9.59
N PHE A 28 -2.30 -9.55 -9.65
CA PHE A 28 -1.16 -9.48 -10.57
C PHE A 28 -1.58 -9.68 -12.03
N LEU A 29 -2.50 -10.61 -12.31
CA LEU A 29 -2.93 -10.92 -13.68
C LEU A 29 -3.47 -9.69 -14.45
N PRO A 30 -4.43 -8.90 -13.93
CA PRO A 30 -4.93 -7.72 -14.63
C PRO A 30 -3.91 -6.58 -14.68
N PHE A 31 -2.96 -6.53 -13.74
CA PHE A 31 -1.85 -5.58 -13.80
C PHE A 31 -0.88 -5.94 -14.93
N LEU A 32 -0.45 -7.20 -15.01
CA LEU A 32 0.43 -7.68 -16.07
C LEU A 32 -0.20 -7.50 -17.46
N GLN A 33 -1.48 -7.79 -17.61
CA GLN A 33 -2.21 -7.55 -18.87
C GLN A 33 -2.24 -6.07 -19.26
N ALA A 34 -2.33 -5.15 -18.30
CA ALA A 34 -2.32 -3.71 -18.57
C ALA A 34 -0.92 -3.18 -18.94
N THR A 35 0.14 -3.87 -18.50
CA THR A 35 1.54 -3.49 -18.74
C THR A 35 2.21 -4.26 -19.87
N ASP A 36 1.61 -5.35 -20.37
CA ASP A 36 2.24 -6.19 -21.39
C ASP A 36 2.26 -5.45 -22.74
N PRO A 37 3.46 -5.21 -23.32
CA PRO A 37 3.60 -4.48 -24.59
C PRO A 37 2.97 -5.22 -25.79
N ARG A 38 2.56 -6.48 -25.62
CA ARG A 38 1.87 -7.27 -26.65
C ARG A 38 0.42 -6.89 -26.86
N PHE A 39 -0.19 -6.12 -25.96
CA PHE A 39 -1.55 -5.62 -26.17
C PHE A 39 -1.54 -4.31 -26.96
N PRO A 40 -2.39 -4.18 -28.00
CA PRO A 40 -2.34 -3.06 -28.96
C PRO A 40 -2.77 -1.72 -28.35
N PHE A 41 -3.35 -1.72 -27.15
CA PHE A 41 -3.73 -0.51 -26.41
C PHE A 41 -2.98 -0.50 -25.08
N THR A 42 -1.99 0.38 -24.96
CA THR A 42 -1.34 0.65 -23.69
C THR A 42 -2.38 1.27 -22.75
N ALA A 43 -2.54 0.68 -21.56
CA ALA A 43 -3.46 1.23 -20.57
C ALA A 43 -3.02 2.66 -20.19
N PRO A 44 -3.95 3.61 -20.02
CA PRO A 44 -3.61 4.96 -19.60
C PRO A 44 -2.98 4.93 -18.19
N TRP A 45 -2.02 5.82 -17.94
CA TRP A 45 -1.28 5.86 -16.67
C TRP A 45 -2.16 5.83 -15.40
N PRO A 46 -3.30 6.55 -15.31
CA PRO A 46 -4.18 6.45 -14.16
C PRO A 46 -4.72 5.05 -13.89
N GLU A 47 -4.96 4.26 -14.94
CA GLU A 47 -5.43 2.88 -14.82
C GLU A 47 -4.32 1.97 -14.29
N ILE A 48 -3.09 2.13 -14.80
CA ILE A 48 -1.91 1.41 -14.31
C ILE A 48 -1.68 1.75 -12.83
N LEU A 49 -1.72 3.03 -12.47
CA LEU A 49 -1.54 3.50 -11.11
C LEU A 49 -2.62 2.95 -10.17
N ASN A 50 -3.88 2.92 -10.61
CA ASN A 50 -4.96 2.34 -9.83
C ASN A 50 -4.74 0.83 -9.58
N LYS A 51 -4.37 0.07 -10.61
CA LYS A 51 -4.05 -1.36 -10.47
C LYS A 51 -2.84 -1.59 -9.58
N PHE A 52 -1.81 -0.75 -9.67
CA PHE A 52 -0.64 -0.78 -8.80
C PHE A 52 -1.01 -0.49 -7.33
N ASN A 53 -1.84 0.52 -7.07
CA ASN A 53 -2.30 0.84 -5.71
C ASN A 53 -3.09 -0.31 -5.09
N ILE A 54 -3.92 -1.01 -5.89
CA ILE A 54 -4.62 -2.22 -5.44
C ILE A 54 -3.61 -3.30 -5.05
N LEU A 55 -2.59 -3.53 -5.87
CA LEU A 55 -1.53 -4.51 -5.60
C LEU A 55 -0.77 -4.17 -4.31
N VAL A 56 -0.38 -2.90 -4.12
CA VAL A 56 0.27 -2.42 -2.90
C VAL A 56 -0.63 -2.63 -1.68
N ALA A 57 -1.92 -2.29 -1.77
CA ALA A 57 -2.86 -2.49 -0.67
C ALA A 57 -3.01 -3.97 -0.30
N ARG A 58 -3.03 -4.88 -1.28
CA ARG A 58 -3.07 -6.33 -1.05
C ARG A 58 -1.77 -6.84 -0.42
N TYR A 59 -0.62 -6.36 -0.88
CA TYR A 59 0.69 -6.68 -0.31
C TYR A 59 0.81 -6.21 1.15
N VAL A 60 0.42 -4.97 1.45
CA VAL A 60 0.41 -4.45 2.83
C VAL A 60 -0.55 -5.26 3.72
N SER A 61 -1.73 -5.63 3.22
CA SER A 61 -2.65 -6.50 3.96
C SER A 61 -2.04 -7.87 4.25
N LEU A 62 -1.30 -8.46 3.31
CA LEU A 62 -0.60 -9.72 3.51
C LEU A 62 0.50 -9.56 4.57
N ASN A 63 1.28 -8.48 4.49
CA ASN A 63 2.38 -8.22 5.41
C ASN A 63 1.89 -7.97 6.85
N ARG A 64 0.70 -7.38 7.03
CA ARG A 64 0.07 -7.26 8.36
C ARG A 64 -0.27 -8.62 8.96
N VAL A 65 -0.89 -9.52 8.20
CA VAL A 65 -1.20 -10.89 8.66
C VAL A 65 0.07 -11.65 9.00
N LEU A 66 1.15 -11.45 8.23
CA LEU A 66 2.44 -12.03 8.54
C LEU A 66 3.03 -11.39 9.81
N SER A 67 3.02 -10.07 9.95
CA SER A 67 3.67 -9.38 11.07
C SER A 67 2.94 -9.51 12.41
N GLU A 68 1.61 -9.62 12.39
CA GLU A 68 0.79 -9.89 13.57
C GLU A 68 1.06 -11.32 14.08
N ASN A 69 0.73 -11.61 15.35
CA ASN A 69 1.17 -12.77 16.16
C ASN A 69 1.13 -14.19 15.54
N HIS A 70 0.56 -14.37 14.35
CA HIS A 70 0.57 -15.56 13.51
C HIS A 70 1.98 -16.04 13.11
N LEU A 71 2.97 -15.13 12.98
CA LEU A 71 4.35 -15.53 12.70
C LEU A 71 4.99 -16.38 13.81
N SER A 72 4.54 -16.24 15.06
CA SER A 72 5.12 -17.00 16.18
C SER A 72 4.79 -18.49 16.14
N ALA A 73 3.61 -18.84 15.60
CA ALA A 73 3.18 -20.22 15.36
C ALA A 73 3.83 -20.75 14.08
N LEU A 74 3.72 -20.00 12.96
CA LEU A 74 4.26 -20.40 11.67
C LEU A 74 5.78 -20.57 11.65
N ARG A 75 6.55 -19.75 12.38
CA ARG A 75 8.03 -19.89 12.48
C ARG A 75 8.47 -21.17 13.19
N LYS A 76 7.59 -21.78 14.00
CA LYS A 76 7.87 -23.04 14.69
C LYS A 76 7.45 -24.27 13.89
N MET A 77 6.70 -24.07 12.80
CA MET A 77 6.24 -25.16 11.93
C MET A 77 7.36 -25.56 10.98
N VAL A 78 7.62 -26.87 10.92
CA VAL A 78 8.50 -27.47 9.91
C VAL A 78 7.61 -28.16 8.89
N LEU A 79 7.70 -27.73 7.64
CA LEU A 79 6.94 -28.31 6.55
C LEU A 79 7.69 -29.54 6.01
N HIS A 80 7.01 -30.68 6.00
CA HIS A 80 7.48 -31.88 5.32
C HIS A 80 6.37 -32.43 4.41
N PRO A 81 6.72 -33.05 3.27
CA PRO A 81 5.74 -33.78 2.46
C PRO A 81 5.06 -34.88 3.31
N GLN A 82 3.75 -35.08 3.13
CA GLN A 82 3.00 -36.13 3.82
C GLN A 82 3.32 -37.52 3.27
N GLU A 83 3.62 -37.62 1.97
CA GLU A 83 3.97 -38.86 1.30
C GLU A 83 5.43 -38.80 0.80
N PRO A 84 6.17 -39.92 0.88
CA PRO A 84 7.49 -40.00 0.26
C PRO A 84 7.35 -39.87 -1.25
N VAL A 85 8.13 -38.97 -1.85
CA VAL A 85 8.20 -38.81 -3.30
C VAL A 85 8.60 -40.11 -3.96
N GLY A 86 7.78 -40.59 -4.90
CA GLY A 86 8.00 -41.87 -5.58
C GLY A 86 8.94 -41.76 -6.77
N THR A 87 9.13 -40.55 -7.30
CA THR A 87 9.94 -40.29 -8.49
C THR A 87 10.94 -39.16 -8.29
N ASP A 88 12.08 -39.25 -8.98
CA ASP A 88 13.12 -38.20 -8.99
C ASP A 88 12.57 -36.87 -9.52
N GLN A 89 11.60 -36.90 -10.44
CA GLN A 89 10.97 -35.70 -10.99
C GLN A 89 10.12 -34.97 -9.93
N GLU A 90 9.32 -35.69 -9.16
CA GLU A 90 8.56 -35.11 -8.04
C GLU A 90 9.48 -34.52 -6.99
N GLN A 91 10.60 -35.20 -6.71
CA GLN A 91 11.61 -34.70 -5.78
C GLN A 91 12.23 -33.37 -6.25
N GLN A 92 12.54 -33.25 -7.56
CA GLN A 92 13.04 -31.99 -8.12
C GLN A 92 12.01 -30.87 -8.04
N VAL A 93 10.74 -31.14 -8.35
CA VAL A 93 9.65 -30.14 -8.28
C VAL A 93 9.43 -29.68 -6.83
N LEU A 94 9.36 -30.61 -5.88
CA LEU A 94 9.20 -30.30 -4.46
C LEU A 94 10.38 -29.52 -3.89
N ALA A 95 11.61 -29.84 -4.32
CA ALA A 95 12.79 -29.09 -3.92
C ALA A 95 12.73 -27.62 -4.38
N VAL A 96 12.15 -27.35 -5.54
CA VAL A 96 11.93 -25.99 -6.03
C VAL A 96 10.77 -25.30 -5.30
N LEU A 97 9.65 -25.99 -5.06
CA LEU A 97 8.47 -25.42 -4.40
C LEU A 97 8.69 -25.10 -2.91
N LEU A 98 9.45 -25.95 -2.21
CA LEU A 98 9.76 -25.78 -0.78
C LEU A 98 11.05 -24.97 -0.55
N ARG A 99 11.67 -24.44 -1.61
CA ARG A 99 12.88 -23.63 -1.50
C ARG A 99 12.59 -22.33 -0.74
N THR A 100 13.36 -22.08 0.31
CA THR A 100 13.35 -20.82 1.07
C THR A 100 14.48 -19.86 0.68
N LYS A 101 15.41 -20.31 -0.18
CA LYS A 101 16.50 -19.46 -0.66
C LYS A 101 15.96 -18.31 -1.51
N LEU A 102 16.42 -17.10 -1.21
CA LEU A 102 16.02 -15.86 -1.85
C LEU A 102 16.20 -15.91 -3.38
N VAL A 103 15.46 -15.03 -4.06
CA VAL A 103 15.59 -14.83 -5.49
C VAL A 103 16.94 -14.14 -5.76
N PRO A 104 17.71 -14.53 -6.81
CA PRO A 104 19.07 -14.02 -7.03
C PRO A 104 19.19 -12.50 -7.08
N GLU A 105 18.18 -11.80 -7.58
CA GLU A 105 18.15 -10.33 -7.63
C GLU A 105 18.10 -9.71 -6.23
N VAL A 106 17.33 -10.31 -5.32
CA VAL A 106 17.23 -9.90 -3.92
C VAL A 106 18.52 -10.21 -3.18
N GLU A 107 19.15 -11.36 -3.45
CA GLU A 107 20.46 -11.70 -2.87
C GLU A 107 21.53 -10.68 -3.24
N LYS A 108 21.62 -10.31 -4.53
CA LYS A 108 22.55 -9.27 -4.99
C LYS A 108 22.27 -7.92 -4.36
N ALA A 109 21.01 -7.51 -4.28
CA ALA A 109 20.64 -6.25 -3.63
C ALA A 109 21.04 -6.24 -2.15
N GLN A 110 20.83 -7.35 -1.44
CA GLN A 110 21.25 -7.50 -0.04
C GLN A 110 22.77 -7.42 0.10
N GLU A 111 23.54 -8.08 -0.77
CA GLU A 111 25.00 -8.01 -0.76
C GLU A 111 25.52 -6.58 -0.99
N VAL A 112 24.89 -5.83 -1.90
CA VAL A 112 25.24 -4.42 -2.13
C VAL A 112 24.99 -3.58 -0.88
N LEU A 113 23.82 -3.72 -0.24
CA LEU A 113 23.50 -2.99 1.00
C LEU A 113 24.47 -3.32 2.14
N ILE A 114 24.88 -4.59 2.28
CA ILE A 114 25.87 -5.00 3.28
C ILE A 114 27.21 -4.30 3.01
N ARG A 115 27.68 -4.29 1.76
CA ARG A 115 28.94 -3.63 1.38
C ARG A 115 28.88 -2.11 1.57
N GLU A 116 27.74 -1.49 1.26
CA GLU A 116 27.52 -0.06 1.50
C GLU A 116 27.55 0.26 2.99
N ALA A 117 26.94 -0.57 3.84
CA ALA A 117 27.02 -0.42 5.27
C ALA A 117 28.48 -0.53 5.74
N GLU A 118 29.22 -1.55 5.33
CA GLU A 118 30.63 -1.76 5.66
C GLU A 118 31.53 -0.58 5.24
N THR A 119 31.29 0.01 4.06
CA THR A 119 32.07 1.16 3.60
C THR A 119 31.71 2.45 4.35
N CYS A 120 30.45 2.64 4.74
CA CYS A 120 30.05 3.75 5.60
C CYS A 120 30.68 3.67 7.00
N TYR A 121 30.83 2.46 7.55
CA TYR A 121 31.58 2.23 8.79
C TYR A 121 33.07 2.61 8.64
N ALA A 122 33.70 2.27 7.51
CA ALA A 122 35.09 2.62 7.25
C ALA A 122 35.31 4.13 7.04
N ALA A 123 34.30 4.84 6.51
CA ALA A 123 34.40 6.28 6.22
C ALA A 123 34.05 7.20 7.42
N GLY A 124 33.41 6.67 8.47
CA GLY A 124 32.99 7.43 9.64
C GLY A 124 33.24 6.69 10.95
N VAL A 125 34.33 7.09 11.64
CA VAL A 125 34.71 6.86 13.06
C VAL A 125 35.89 5.89 13.31
N THR A 126 37.03 6.55 13.62
CA THR A 126 38.25 6.14 14.35
C THR A 126 39.11 5.00 13.79
N GLN A 127 40.30 5.36 13.30
CA GLN A 127 41.44 4.45 13.08
C GLN A 127 41.73 3.55 14.30
N ASP A 128 41.33 3.93 15.51
CA ASP A 128 41.48 3.12 16.74
C ASP A 128 40.58 1.87 16.81
N LEU A 129 39.49 1.79 16.03
CA LEU A 129 38.59 0.62 16.04
C LEU A 129 39.07 -0.48 15.10
N GLN A 130 39.78 -0.14 14.03
CA GLN A 130 40.19 -1.10 13.01
C GLN A 130 41.24 -2.10 13.52
N GLU A 131 42.02 -1.73 14.55
CA GLU A 131 42.93 -2.63 15.25
C GLU A 131 42.23 -3.61 16.22
N ARG A 132 40.98 -3.32 16.64
CA ARG A 132 40.21 -4.19 17.57
C ARG A 132 39.34 -5.23 16.88
N PHE A 133 39.07 -5.06 15.58
CA PHE A 133 38.13 -5.90 14.82
C PHE A 133 38.75 -7.16 14.20
N VAL A 134 40.05 -7.38 14.36
CA VAL A 134 40.71 -8.61 13.93
C VAL A 134 40.42 -9.72 14.95
N GLY A 135 39.21 -10.29 14.92
CA GLY A 135 38.98 -11.65 15.44
C GLY A 135 37.80 -11.89 16.40
N SER A 136 36.99 -10.89 16.74
CA SER A 136 35.81 -11.10 17.58
C SER A 136 34.65 -10.27 17.01
N GLY A 137 33.46 -10.85 16.91
CA GLY A 137 32.26 -10.17 16.43
C GLY A 137 31.98 -8.83 17.15
N PRO A 138 31.08 -7.99 16.62
CA PRO A 138 30.89 -6.62 17.10
C PRO A 138 30.66 -6.63 18.61
N PRO A 139 31.44 -5.86 19.39
CA PRO A 139 31.31 -5.84 20.84
C PRO A 139 29.87 -5.47 21.19
N ALA A 140 29.27 -6.20 22.13
CA ALA A 140 27.86 -6.05 22.48
C ALA A 140 27.46 -4.61 22.86
N GLU A 141 28.44 -3.76 23.20
CA GLU A 141 28.29 -2.34 23.50
C GLU A 141 28.02 -1.48 22.25
N GLU A 142 28.66 -1.78 21.11
CA GLU A 142 28.41 -1.07 19.85
C GLU A 142 27.01 -1.35 19.32
N LEU A 143 26.56 -2.60 19.41
CA LEU A 143 25.19 -2.98 19.07
C LEU A 143 24.16 -2.22 19.93
N LYS A 144 24.45 -1.99 21.21
CA LYS A 144 23.58 -1.19 22.09
C LYS A 144 23.54 0.28 21.65
N LEU A 145 24.69 0.85 21.30
CA LEU A 145 24.77 2.23 20.81
C LEU A 145 23.94 2.42 19.53
N TRP A 146 24.08 1.51 18.56
CA TRP A 146 23.32 1.58 17.30
C TRP A 146 21.83 1.37 17.51
N LYS A 147 21.44 0.45 18.39
CA LYS A 147 20.03 0.30 18.78
C LYS A 147 19.48 1.58 19.40
N SER A 148 20.22 2.20 20.32
CA SER A 148 19.82 3.46 20.94
C SER A 148 19.70 4.60 19.92
N LYS A 149 20.63 4.70 18.96
CA LYS A 149 20.54 5.68 17.86
C LYS A 149 19.33 5.44 16.96
N ALA A 150 19.04 4.18 16.63
CA ALA A 150 17.87 3.81 15.85
C ALA A 150 16.57 4.15 16.59
N GLU A 151 16.47 3.81 17.88
CA GLU A 151 15.34 4.16 18.73
C GLU A 151 15.13 5.68 18.83
N ALA A 152 16.22 6.46 18.94
CA ALA A 152 16.15 7.91 18.96
C ALA A 152 15.65 8.48 17.62
N HIS A 153 16.10 7.91 16.50
CA HIS A 153 15.62 8.27 15.16
C HIS A 153 14.12 7.95 15.01
N ASP A 154 13.69 6.77 15.42
CA ASP A 154 12.29 6.36 15.39
C ASP A 154 11.41 7.30 16.23
N ALA A 155 11.89 7.73 17.40
CA ALA A 155 11.20 8.72 18.23
C ALA A 155 11.03 10.08 17.53
N VAL A 156 12.04 10.53 16.77
CA VAL A 156 11.96 11.76 15.98
C VAL A 156 10.95 11.61 14.85
N CYS A 157 10.94 10.49 14.13
CA CYS A 157 9.95 10.20 13.09
C CYS A 157 8.52 10.22 13.66
N LEU A 158 8.28 9.56 14.78
CA LEU A 158 6.98 9.56 15.44
C LEU A 158 6.55 10.96 15.90
N SER A 159 7.49 11.76 16.42
CA SER A 159 7.20 13.16 16.79
C SER A 159 6.84 14.01 15.58
N ALA A 160 7.48 13.77 14.43
CA ALA A 160 7.17 14.46 13.18
C ALA A 160 5.78 14.08 12.66
N GLU A 161 5.43 12.79 12.69
CA GLU A 161 4.08 12.31 12.33
C GLU A 161 2.99 12.93 13.20
N GLN A 162 3.18 12.97 14.52
CA GLN A 162 2.23 13.60 15.44
C GLN A 162 2.10 15.11 15.21
N SER A 163 3.20 15.77 14.85
CA SER A 163 3.17 17.20 14.53
C SER A 163 2.41 17.46 13.25
N LEU A 164 2.61 16.63 12.23
CA LEU A 164 1.87 16.69 10.97
C LEU A 164 0.38 16.44 11.20
N GLU A 165 0.01 15.45 12.01
CA GLU A 165 -1.39 15.13 12.33
C GLU A 165 -2.09 16.32 13.01
N LYS A 166 -1.44 16.96 14.00
CA LYS A 166 -1.96 18.18 14.63
C LYS A 166 -2.18 19.32 13.64
N HIS A 167 -1.21 19.55 12.75
CA HIS A 167 -1.37 20.56 11.70
C HIS A 167 -2.49 20.19 10.73
N LEU A 168 -2.57 18.93 10.30
CA LEU A 168 -3.64 18.46 9.43
C LEU A 168 -5.00 18.67 10.07
N ASP A 169 -5.20 18.38 11.35
CA ASP A 169 -6.47 18.62 12.02
C ASP A 169 -6.81 20.11 12.16
N GLN A 170 -5.80 20.95 12.42
CA GLN A 170 -5.96 22.40 12.47
C GLN A 170 -6.39 22.99 11.11
N TYR A 171 -5.80 22.51 10.01
CA TYR A 171 -6.01 23.03 8.67
C TYR A 171 -7.04 22.25 7.84
N ARG A 172 -7.50 21.08 8.31
CA ARG A 172 -8.55 20.26 7.68
C ARG A 172 -9.81 21.04 7.30
N PRO A 173 -10.34 21.96 8.13
CA PRO A 173 -11.50 22.75 7.74
C PRO A 173 -11.17 23.73 6.60
N GLN A 174 -9.94 24.25 6.55
CA GLN A 174 -9.48 25.21 5.54
C GLN A 174 -9.19 24.54 4.20
N LEU A 175 -8.69 23.30 4.19
CA LEU A 175 -8.43 22.52 2.97
C LEU A 175 -9.70 22.17 2.18
N LYS A 176 -10.88 22.23 2.83
CA LYS A 176 -12.18 22.03 2.17
C LYS A 176 -12.80 23.33 1.66
N LEU A 177 -12.25 24.48 2.02
CA LEU A 177 -12.70 25.75 1.46
C LEU A 177 -12.22 25.79 0.01
N ARG A 178 -13.15 26.12 -0.89
CA ARG A 178 -12.78 26.53 -2.23
C ARG A 178 -11.91 27.76 -2.06
N ILE A 179 -10.66 27.71 -2.51
CA ILE A 179 -9.82 28.90 -2.62
C ILE A 179 -10.55 29.81 -3.59
N VAL A 180 -11.21 30.84 -3.07
CA VAL A 180 -11.70 31.95 -3.86
C VAL A 180 -10.47 32.83 -4.02
N ASP A 181 -10.03 33.05 -5.25
CA ASP A 181 -8.94 33.98 -5.50
C ASP A 181 -9.33 35.34 -4.89
N GLU A 182 -8.42 36.02 -4.20
CA GLU A 182 -8.71 37.35 -3.61
C GLU A 182 -9.20 38.36 -4.68
N ALA A 183 -8.90 38.10 -5.96
CA ALA A 183 -9.43 38.82 -7.10
C ALA A 183 -10.92 38.55 -7.35
N GLU A 184 -11.40 37.31 -7.22
CA GLU A 184 -12.82 36.96 -7.27
C GLU A 184 -13.56 37.47 -6.02
N GLU A 185 -12.92 37.49 -4.84
CA GLU A 185 -13.53 38.01 -3.62
C GLU A 185 -13.71 39.53 -3.66
N ARG A 186 -12.74 40.27 -4.25
CA ARG A 186 -12.91 41.72 -4.52
C ARG A 186 -13.92 42.01 -5.63
N ALA A 187 -14.03 41.15 -6.65
CA ALA A 187 -15.06 41.26 -7.68
C ALA A 187 -16.47 40.95 -7.11
N ALA A 188 -16.59 39.92 -6.26
CA ALA A 188 -17.83 39.54 -5.58
C ALA A 188 -18.21 40.48 -4.42
N ALA A 189 -17.27 41.24 -3.86
CA ALA A 189 -17.55 42.33 -2.94
C ALA A 189 -17.96 43.63 -3.66
N ALA A 190 -17.57 43.79 -4.94
CA ALA A 190 -17.93 44.94 -5.77
C ALA A 190 -19.28 44.75 -6.50
N GLU A 191 -19.65 43.51 -6.84
CA GLU A 191 -20.98 43.19 -7.34
C GLU A 191 -21.85 42.61 -6.22
N PRO A 192 -23.02 43.19 -5.90
CA PRO A 192 -23.97 42.51 -5.03
C PRO A 192 -24.29 41.14 -5.65
N PRO A 193 -24.42 40.06 -4.84
CA PRO A 193 -24.78 38.76 -5.36
C PRO A 193 -26.02 38.92 -6.24
N PRO A 194 -26.09 38.26 -7.42
CA PRO A 194 -27.30 38.31 -8.22
C PRO A 194 -28.43 37.82 -7.34
N GLN A 195 -29.26 38.77 -6.89
CA GLN A 195 -30.49 38.45 -6.19
C GLN A 195 -31.36 37.75 -7.24
N LEU A 196 -31.22 36.43 -7.31
CA LEU A 196 -32.23 35.58 -7.91
C LEU A 196 -33.46 35.77 -7.03
N SER A 197 -34.30 36.73 -7.42
CA SER A 197 -35.60 36.90 -6.81
C SER A 197 -36.28 35.53 -6.80
N PRO A 198 -37.01 35.17 -5.73
CA PRO A 198 -37.72 33.90 -5.68
C PRO A 198 -38.67 33.72 -6.87
N ALA A 199 -39.09 34.81 -7.51
CA ALA A 199 -39.82 34.82 -8.78
C ALA A 199 -39.01 34.31 -9.98
N ARG A 200 -37.70 34.64 -10.09
CA ARG A 200 -36.82 34.17 -11.18
C ARG A 200 -36.43 32.70 -11.02
N ALA A 201 -36.17 32.25 -9.80
CA ALA A 201 -35.92 30.83 -9.51
C ALA A 201 -37.17 29.97 -9.73
N ALA A 202 -38.36 30.48 -9.35
CA ALA A 202 -39.63 29.82 -9.65
C ALA A 202 -39.98 29.83 -11.14
N GLY A 203 -39.57 30.86 -11.89
CA GLY A 203 -39.71 30.94 -13.35
C GLY A 203 -38.89 29.86 -14.06
N LEU A 204 -37.60 29.73 -13.72
CA LEU A 204 -36.71 28.71 -14.28
C LEU A 204 -37.14 27.28 -13.98
N LEU A 205 -37.64 27.01 -12.77
CA LEU A 205 -38.19 25.70 -12.42
C LEU A 205 -39.50 25.41 -13.19
N LYS A 206 -40.36 26.42 -13.37
CA LYS A 206 -41.58 26.27 -14.18
C LYS A 206 -41.26 26.00 -15.64
N GLU A 207 -40.32 26.73 -16.23
CA GLU A 207 -39.85 26.52 -17.61
C GLU A 207 -39.28 25.10 -17.81
N ALA A 208 -38.42 24.64 -16.89
CA ALA A 208 -37.88 23.29 -16.92
C ALA A 208 -38.96 22.20 -16.79
N THR A 209 -39.98 22.41 -15.94
CA THR A 209 -41.10 21.48 -15.82
C THR A 209 -41.98 21.47 -17.07
N THR A 210 -42.22 22.63 -17.70
CA THR A 210 -43.01 22.70 -18.94
C THR A 210 -42.31 22.05 -20.12
N ASP A 211 -40.98 22.15 -20.20
CA ASP A 211 -40.20 21.51 -21.26
C ASP A 211 -40.13 20.00 -21.07
N LEU A 212 -40.03 19.52 -19.83
CA LEU A 212 -40.13 18.09 -19.53
C LEU A 212 -41.52 17.54 -19.89
N GLU A 213 -42.59 18.26 -19.55
CA GLU A 213 -43.96 17.87 -19.90
C GLU A 213 -44.19 17.83 -21.42
N ARG A 214 -43.63 18.80 -22.16
CA ARG A 214 -43.66 18.81 -23.64
C ARG A 214 -42.89 17.63 -24.23
N LEU A 215 -41.71 17.33 -23.70
CA LEU A 215 -40.90 16.19 -24.15
C LEU A 215 -41.59 14.86 -23.84
N MET A 216 -42.21 14.72 -22.67
CA MET A 216 -43.01 13.56 -22.29
C MET A 216 -44.23 13.39 -23.21
N ARG A 217 -44.95 14.47 -23.54
CA ARG A 217 -46.07 14.43 -24.49
C ARG A 217 -45.63 14.10 -25.91
N PHE A 218 -44.48 14.61 -26.35
CA PHE A 218 -43.91 14.28 -27.65
C PHE A 218 -43.55 12.79 -27.73
N VAL A 219 -42.90 12.24 -26.71
CA VAL A 219 -42.54 10.81 -26.66
C VAL A 219 -43.79 9.93 -26.57
N SER A 220 -44.84 10.36 -25.85
CA SER A 220 -46.04 9.53 -25.65
C SER A 220 -47.06 9.64 -26.79
N SER A 221 -47.13 10.76 -27.51
CA SER A 221 -48.19 11.03 -28.50
C SER A 221 -47.69 11.47 -29.89
N GLY A 222 -46.39 11.71 -30.05
CA GLY A 222 -45.79 12.12 -31.32
C GLY A 222 -46.15 13.53 -31.80
N THR A 223 -46.80 14.36 -30.96
CA THR A 223 -47.21 15.71 -31.33
C THR A 223 -46.31 16.76 -30.66
N ALA A 224 -45.69 17.62 -31.47
CA ALA A 224 -44.95 18.80 -31.02
C ALA A 224 -45.88 20.01 -31.12
N GLY A 225 -46.23 20.61 -29.99
CA GLY A 225 -46.98 21.86 -29.89
C GLY A 225 -46.14 22.95 -29.27
#